data_AF-A0AAU3Y2J0-F1
#
_entry.id   AF-A0AAU3Y2J0-F1
#
_cell.length_a   1.000
_cell.length_b   1.000
_cell.length_c   1.000
_cell.angle_alpha   90.00
_cell.angle_beta   90.00
_cell.angle_gamma   90.00
#
_symmetry.space_group_name_H-M   'P 1'
#
loop_
_entity.id
_entity.type
_entity.pdbx_description
1 polymer ?
#
loop_
_entity_poly.entity_id
_entity_poly.type
_entity_poly.pdbx_seq_one_letter_code
_entity_poly.pdbx_strand_id
1 'polypeptide(L)' 'MVADVRDAEGAELAAELGGRSRYLPLDVTGEDGWQRTVAEVERDLGPASVLVNNAGIAA' A
#
# COMPACT_ATOMS: atom_id res chain seq x y z
N MET A 1 4.81 -3.91 0.46
CA MET A 1 3.48 -3.41 0.84
C MET A 1 2.79 -2.95 -0.43
N VAL A 2 1.53 -3.32 -0.60
CA VAL A 2 0.65 -2.81 -1.65
C VAL A 2 -0.40 -1.95 -0.96
N ALA A 3 -0.73 -0.81 -1.54
CA ALA A 3 -1.78 0.05 -0.99
C ALA A 3 -2.60 0.68 -2.12
N ASP A 4 -3.90 0.75 -1.92
CA ASP A 4 -4.87 1.23 -2.91
C ASP A 4 -6.16 1.67 -2.19
N VAL A 5 -7.04 2.39 -2.89
CA VAL A 5 -8.43 2.67 -2.45
C VAL A 5 -9.37 1.50 -2.70
N ARG A 6 -9.01 0.56 -3.59
CA ARG A 6 -9.81 -0.63 -3.93
C ARG A 6 -9.40 -1.83 -3.09
N ASP A 7 -10.09 -2.00 -1.96
CA ASP A 7 -9.78 -3.04 -0.95
C ASP A 7 -9.68 -4.45 -1.51
N ALA A 8 -10.67 -4.88 -2.30
CA ALA A 8 -10.72 -6.25 -2.82
C ALA A 8 -9.57 -6.55 -3.78
N GLU A 9 -9.35 -5.66 -4.75
CA GLU A 9 -8.32 -5.81 -5.78
C GLU A 9 -6.92 -5.73 -5.18
N GLY A 10 -6.71 -4.81 -4.24
CA GLY A 10 -5.43 -4.69 -3.53
C GLY A 10 -5.12 -5.90 -2.65
N ALA A 11 -6.13 -6.46 -1.96
CA ALA A 11 -5.97 -7.67 -1.18
C ALA A 11 -5.68 -8.90 -2.05
N GLU A 12 -6.36 -9.03 -3.20
CA GLU A 12 -6.11 -10.10 -4.17
C GLU A 12 -4.69 -10.02 -4.74
N LEU A 13 -4.23 -8.85 -5.16
CA LEU A 13 -2.87 -8.65 -5.66
C LEU A 13 -1.81 -8.98 -4.59
N ALA A 14 -2.03 -8.55 -3.34
CA ALA A 14 -1.11 -8.90 -2.26
C ALA A 14 -1.03 -10.42 -2.04
N ALA A 15 -2.14 -11.14 -2.17
CA ALA A 15 -2.16 -12.60 -2.09
C ALA A 15 -1.45 -13.26 -3.28
N GLU A 16 -1.66 -12.76 -4.50
CA GLU A 16 -0.99 -13.26 -5.72
C GLU A 16 0.53 -13.11 -5.65
N LEU A 17 1.01 -11.94 -5.20
CA LEU A 17 2.45 -11.67 -5.04
C LEU A 17 3.11 -12.57 -3.98
N GLY A 18 2.34 -13.02 -2.98
CA GLY A 18 2.80 -13.92 -1.93
C GLY A 18 4.00 -13.39 -1.11
N GLY A 19 4.72 -14.32 -0.48
CA GLY A 19 5.92 -14.00 0.30
C GLY A 19 5.64 -13.07 1.49
N ARG A 20 6.24 -11.88 1.47
CA ARG A 20 6.04 -10.83 2.49
C ARG A 20 5.10 -9.71 2.01
N SER A 21 4.40 -9.92 0.89
CA SER A 21 3.43 -8.95 0.40
C SER A 21 2.23 -8.86 1.35
N ARG A 22 1.75 -7.64 1.57
CA ARG A 22 0.60 -7.31 2.42
C ARG A 22 -0.11 -6.11 1.81
N TYR A 23 -1.41 -6.02 2.06
CA TYR A 23 -2.25 -4.93 1.61
C TYR A 23 -2.60 -3.97 2.76
N LEU A 24 -2.64 -2.67 2.45
CA LEU A 24 -3.20 -1.62 3.32
C LEU A 24 -4.12 -0.70 2.50
N PRO A 25 -5.28 -0.28 3.04
CA PRO A 25 -6.09 0.74 2.39
C PRO A 25 -5.38 2.10 2.44
N LEU A 26 -5.29 2.77 1.29
CA LEU A 26 -4.70 4.10 1.18
C LEU A 26 -5.39 4.92 0.08
N ASP A 27 -5.99 6.03 0.49
CA ASP A 27 -6.25 7.16 -0.42
C ASP A 27 -5.03 8.07 -0.42
N VAL A 28 -4.33 8.13 -1.56
CA VAL A 28 -3.08 8.89 -1.70
C VAL A 28 -3.29 10.41 -1.60
N THR A 29 -4.53 10.89 -1.65
CA THR A 29 -4.86 12.32 -1.48
C THR A 29 -4.87 12.76 -0.01
N GLY A 30 -4.92 11.80 0.93
CA GLY A 30 -4.97 12.05 2.38
C GLY A 30 -3.62 11.84 3.07
N GLU A 31 -3.09 12.87 3.72
CA GLU A 31 -1.80 12.81 4.44
C GLU A 31 -1.83 11.84 5.64
N ASP A 32 -2.92 11.79 6.40
CA ASP A 32 -3.05 10.87 7.53
C ASP A 32 -2.94 9.39 7.11
N GLY A 33 -3.42 9.08 5.91
CA GLY A 33 -3.28 7.74 5.30
C GLY A 33 -1.82 7.41 5.02
N TRP A 34 -1.05 8.37 4.50
CA TRP A 34 0.38 8.21 4.28
C TRP A 34 1.16 7.96 5.56
N GLN A 35 0.92 8.77 6.60
CA GLN A 35 1.59 8.63 7.88
C GLN A 35 1.36 7.23 8.47
N ARG A 36 0.12 6.75 8.43
CA ARG A 36 -0.22 5.40 8.87
C ARG A 36 0.47 4.33 8.03
N THR A 37 0.44 4.46 6.70
CA THR A 37 1.01 3.48 5.79
C THR A 37 2.52 3.35 5.99
N VAL A 38 3.26 4.47 6.09
CA VAL A 38 4.71 4.44 6.33
C VAL A 38 5.00 3.80 7.68
N ALA A 39 4.30 4.18 8.74
CA ALA A 39 4.50 3.58 10.06
C ALA A 39 4.27 2.06 10.07
N GLU A 40 3.23 1.58 9.39
CA GLU A 40 2.93 0.14 9.26
C GLU A 40 4.00 -0.59 8.42
N VAL A 41 4.44 0.01 7.31
CA VAL A 41 5.54 -0.53 6.49
C VAL A 41 6.82 -0.67 7.30
N GLU A 42 7.20 0.38 8.03
CA GLU A 42 8.42 0.39 8.83
C GLU A 42 8.37 -0.60 9.98
N ARG A 43 7.20 -0.73 10.63
CA ARG A 43 6.99 -1.72 11.70
C ARG A 43 7.15 -3.15 11.19
N ASP A 44 6.56 -3.46 10.03
CA ASP A 44 6.44 -4.84 9.56
C ASP A 44 7.61 -5.30 8.69
N LEU A 45 8.20 -4.38 7.92
CA LEU A 45 9.18 -4.68 6.87
C LEU A 45 10.53 -3.96 7.08
N GLY A 46 10.59 -3.00 8.01
CA GLY A 46 11.71 -2.08 8.17
C GLY A 46 11.62 -0.86 7.24
N PRO A 47 12.64 0.02 7.26
CA PRO A 47 12.63 1.29 6.51
C PRO A 47 12.32 1.10 5.02
N ALA A 48 11.39 1.91 4.50
CA ALA A 48 11.06 1.89 3.08
C ALA A 48 12.27 2.39 2.26
N SER A 49 12.79 1.55 1.36
CA SER A 49 13.91 1.92 0.48
C SER A 49 13.45 2.53 -0.86
N VAL A 50 12.24 2.17 -1.31
CA VAL A 50 11.66 2.64 -2.57
C VAL A 50 10.18 2.86 -2.35
N LEU A 51 9.68 3.97 -2.89
CA LEU A 51 8.25 4.27 -2.98
C LEU A 51 7.88 4.39 -4.46
N VAL A 52 6.88 3.63 -4.89
CA VAL A 52 6.25 3.79 -6.20
C VAL A 52 4.83 4.29 -5.96
N ASN A 53 4.55 5.52 -6.39
CA ASN A 53 3.21 6.09 -6.35
C ASN A 53 2.61 6.04 -7.77
N ASN A 54 1.80 5.02 -8.04
CA ASN A 54 1.10 4.86 -9.31
C ASN A 54 -0.41 4.79 -9.07
N ALA A 55 -1.00 5.92 -8.67
CA ALA A 55 -2.40 6.01 -8.23
C ALA A 55 -3.34 6.66 -9.25
N GLY A 56 -2.96 6.71 -10.53
CA GLY A 56 -3.80 7.25 -11.59
C GLY A 56 -4.97 6.30 -11.90
N ILE A 57 -6.18 6.85 -11.98
CA ILE A 57 -7.40 6.12 -12.37
C ILE A 57 -7.91 6.70 -13.70
N ALA A 58 -8.16 5.85 -14.68
CA ALA A 58 -8.80 6.25 -15.94
C ALA A 58 -10.32 6.42 -15.77
N ALA A 59 -10.90 7.36 -16.51
CA ALA A 59 -12.35 7.60 -16.55
C ALA A 59 -13.11 6.53 -17.35
#